data_AF-A0A4R6T2R8-F1
#
_entry.id   AF-A0A4R6T2R8-F1
#
_cell.length_a   1.000
_cell.length_b   1.000
_cell.length_c   1.000
_cell.angle_alpha   90.00
_cell.angle_beta   90.00
_cell.angle_gamma   90.00
#
_symmetry.space_group_name_H-M   'P 1'
#
loop_
_entity.id
_entity.type
_entity.pdbx_description
1 polymer ?
#
loop_
_entity_poly.entity_id
_entity_poly.type
_entity_poly.pdbx_seq_one_letter_code
_entity_poly.pdbx_strand_id
1 'polypeptide(L)'
;MIQRIQSIFLLLVVISMGVTIGTELWEQTVNEQTWKLNAFVLENFDANQEVVSSTSKWFLGALAAFSGLLALISIFQYKNRTRQMMINMINSLLMVGLVAATFLTTNGLNSEMGIEAAGTYKIGFWAILAAMVFNMLANRFIRKDEMLVRSVDRIR
;
A
#
# COMPACT_ATOMS: atom_id res chain seq x y z
N MET A 1 -10.54 6.38 -22.22
CA MET A 1 -11.72 6.92 -21.50
C MET A 1 -11.40 6.98 -20.01
N ILE A 2 -10.76 8.07 -19.55
CA ILE A 2 -10.45 8.33 -18.14
C ILE A 2 -11.70 8.78 -17.34
N GLN A 3 -12.84 8.97 -18.01
CA GLN A 3 -14.08 9.52 -17.47
C GLN A 3 -14.98 8.48 -16.78
N ARG A 4 -14.42 7.38 -16.26
CA ARG A 4 -15.16 6.43 -15.43
C ARG A 4 -14.71 6.56 -13.98
N ILE A 5 -15.65 6.48 -13.05
CA ILE A 5 -15.35 6.68 -11.63
C ILE A 5 -14.34 5.65 -11.08
N GLN A 6 -14.27 4.45 -11.67
CA GLN A 6 -13.29 3.42 -11.31
C GLN A 6 -11.83 3.83 -11.55
N SER A 7 -11.53 4.60 -12.61
CA SER A 7 -10.15 5.05 -12.88
C SER A 7 -9.68 6.10 -11.89
N ILE A 8 -10.61 6.89 -11.31
CA ILE A 8 -10.30 7.84 -10.23
C ILE A 8 -9.84 7.09 -8.99
N PHE A 9 -10.56 6.04 -8.58
CA PHE A 9 -10.15 5.23 -7.44
C PHE A 9 -8.82 4.51 -7.67
N LEU A 10 -8.60 3.95 -8.86
CA LEU A 10 -7.31 3.34 -9.19
C LEU A 10 -6.17 4.37 -9.20
N LEU A 11 -6.41 5.59 -9.65
CA LEU A 11 -5.43 6.67 -9.56
C LEU A 11 -5.11 7.03 -8.10
N LEU A 12 -6.12 7.07 -7.23
CA LEU A 12 -5.91 7.27 -5.80
C LEU A 12 -5.09 6.14 -5.16
N VAL A 13 -5.23 4.89 -5.63
CA VAL A 13 -4.34 3.78 -5.23
C VAL A 13 -2.88 4.08 -5.62
N VAL A 14 -2.64 4.52 -6.85
CA VAL A 14 -1.28 4.89 -7.32
C VAL A 14 -0.68 6.00 -6.46
N ILE A 15 -1.45 7.07 -6.21
CA ILE A 15 -1.00 8.19 -5.36
C ILE A 15 -0.70 7.71 -3.94
N SER A 16 -1.59 6.89 -3.37
CA SER A 16 -1.41 6.36 -2.01
C SER A 16 -0.16 5.50 -1.90
N MET A 17 0.13 4.64 -2.90
CA MET A 17 1.37 3.87 -2.95
C MET A 17 2.61 4.77 -3.12
N GLY A 18 2.50 5.86 -3.88
CA GLY A 18 3.54 6.88 -3.96
C GLY A 18 3.81 7.54 -2.60
N VAL A 19 2.77 7.86 -1.84
CA VAL A 19 2.89 8.39 -0.47
C VAL A 19 3.53 7.37 0.46
N THR A 20 3.12 6.09 0.41
CA THR A 20 3.73 5.00 1.18
C THR A 20 5.22 4.89 0.92
N ILE A 21 5.67 5.06 -0.32
CA ILE A 21 7.10 4.99 -0.70
C ILE A 21 7.85 6.25 -0.27
N GLY A 22 7.23 7.42 -0.37
CA GLY A 22 7.87 8.71 -0.12
C GLY A 22 7.84 9.18 1.33
N THR A 23 7.23 8.43 2.25
CA THR A 23 7.05 8.85 3.65
C THR A 23 7.33 7.72 4.63
N GLU A 24 7.52 8.10 5.89
CA GLU A 24 7.73 7.16 6.98
C GLU A 24 6.47 6.28 7.20
N LEU A 25 6.70 5.00 7.42
CA LEU A 25 5.68 4.00 7.71
C LEU A 25 5.45 3.90 9.22
N TRP A 26 6.52 3.98 10.00
CA TRP A 26 6.49 3.77 11.44
C TRP A 26 7.68 4.46 12.12
N GLU A 27 7.46 4.92 13.35
CA GLU A 27 8.48 5.54 14.19
C GLU A 27 8.31 5.08 15.63
N GLN A 28 9.42 4.90 16.34
CA GLN A 28 9.44 4.62 17.77
C GLN A 28 10.65 5.26 18.43
N THR A 29 10.43 5.92 19.56
CA THR A 29 11.52 6.51 20.35
C THR A 29 11.61 5.78 21.68
N VAL A 30 12.80 5.23 21.98
CA VAL A 30 13.11 4.56 23.25
C VAL A 30 14.48 4.98 23.72
N ASN A 31 14.58 5.40 24.99
CA ASN A 31 15.85 5.79 25.63
C ASN A 31 16.68 6.76 24.78
N GLU A 32 16.04 7.83 24.29
CA GLU A 32 16.64 8.87 23.44
C GLU A 32 17.07 8.41 22.03
N GLN A 33 16.92 7.12 21.71
CA GLN A 33 17.11 6.59 20.36
C GLN A 33 15.79 6.54 19.60
N THR A 34 15.79 6.99 18.35
CA THR A 34 14.61 6.98 17.48
C THR A 34 14.79 6.00 16.34
N TRP A 35 13.89 5.04 16.23
CA TRP A 35 13.80 4.12 15.11
C TRP A 35 12.77 4.63 14.11
N LYS A 36 13.17 4.71 12.85
CA LYS A 36 12.29 5.11 11.74
C LYS A 36 12.30 4.06 10.66
N LEU A 37 11.11 3.64 10.26
CA LEU A 37 10.91 2.73 9.15
C LEU A 37 10.35 3.50 7.97
N ASN A 38 11.10 3.55 6.88
CA ASN A 38 10.64 3.94 5.56
C ASN A 38 10.45 2.68 4.69
N ALA A 39 9.88 2.83 3.50
CA ALA A 39 9.68 1.77 2.52
C ALA A 39 10.97 1.06 2.09
N PHE A 40 12.15 1.67 2.25
CA PHE A 40 13.40 1.08 1.79
C PHE A 40 14.37 0.71 2.91
N VAL A 41 14.29 1.38 4.05
CA VAL A 41 15.31 1.30 5.09
C VAL A 41 14.65 1.46 6.45
N LEU A 42 15.18 0.72 7.42
CA LEU A 42 14.97 0.94 8.84
C LEU A 42 16.23 1.59 9.41
N GLU A 43 16.10 2.77 9.99
CA GLU A 43 17.21 3.54 10.55
C GLU A 43 17.01 3.73 12.06
N ASN A 44 18.11 3.62 12.81
CA ASN A 44 18.21 4.02 14.21
C ASN A 44 18.99 5.34 14.28
N PHE A 45 18.42 6.31 14.97
CA PHE A 45 19.01 7.61 15.25
C PHE A 45 19.35 7.71 16.74
N ASP A 46 20.53 8.23 17.06
CA ASP A 46 20.93 8.55 18.43
C ASP A 46 20.31 9.87 18.94
N ALA A 47 20.58 10.23 20.19
CA ALA A 47 20.18 11.50 20.81
C ALA A 47 20.62 12.75 20.01
N ASN A 48 21.74 12.64 19.27
CA ASN A 48 22.27 13.70 18.40
C ASN A 48 21.70 13.69 16.96
N GLN A 49 20.70 12.84 16.67
CA GLN A 49 20.13 12.62 15.34
C GLN A 49 21.10 12.05 14.29
N GLU A 50 22.19 11.42 14.73
CA GLU A 50 23.10 10.69 13.84
C GLU A 50 22.61 9.26 13.62
N VAL A 51 22.77 8.75 12.39
CA VAL A 51 22.37 7.39 12.04
C VAL A 51 23.38 6.40 12.61
N VAL A 52 22.96 5.63 13.61
CA VAL A 52 23.79 4.61 14.29
C VAL A 52 23.74 3.27 13.55
N SER A 53 22.57 2.92 13.02
CA SER A 53 22.36 1.67 12.30
C SER A 53 21.34 1.85 11.20
N SER A 54 21.57 1.20 10.06
CA SER A 54 20.72 1.27 8.88
C SER A 54 20.59 -0.13 8.30
N THR A 55 19.37 -0.67 8.31
CA THR A 55 19.04 -2.00 7.76
C THR A 55 18.15 -1.84 6.55
N SER A 56 18.54 -2.43 5.42
CA SER A 56 17.72 -2.39 4.21
C SER A 56 16.44 -3.22 4.37
N LYS A 57 15.31 -2.61 4.03
CA LYS A 57 13.96 -3.19 3.98
C LYS A 57 13.31 -2.93 2.61
N TRP A 58 14.11 -2.92 1.54
CA TRP A 58 13.72 -2.59 0.16
C TRP A 58 12.49 -3.36 -0.35
N PHE A 59 12.24 -4.56 0.19
CA PHE A 59 11.09 -5.39 -0.18
C PHE A 59 9.74 -4.70 0.10
N LEU A 60 9.64 -3.83 1.12
CA LEU A 60 8.42 -3.06 1.41
C LEU A 60 8.13 -2.07 0.28
N GLY A 61 9.16 -1.31 -0.12
CA GLY A 61 9.10 -0.37 -1.24
C GLY A 61 8.84 -1.08 -2.57
N ALA A 62 9.44 -2.24 -2.79
CA ALA A 62 9.16 -3.05 -3.98
C ALA A 62 7.70 -3.52 -4.04
N LEU A 63 7.13 -4.00 -2.92
CA LEU A 63 5.72 -4.38 -2.83
C LEU A 63 4.79 -3.18 -3.08
N ALA A 64 5.08 -2.03 -2.47
CA ALA A 64 4.30 -0.81 -2.67
C ALA A 64 4.38 -0.33 -4.14
N ALA A 65 5.57 -0.33 -4.74
CA ALA A 65 5.78 0.07 -6.13
C ALA A 65 5.07 -0.87 -7.10
N PHE A 66 5.14 -2.18 -6.83
CA PHE A 66 4.45 -3.17 -7.65
C PHE A 66 2.93 -3.04 -7.54
N SER A 67 2.41 -2.78 -6.34
CA SER A 67 0.99 -2.48 -6.13
C SER A 67 0.53 -1.23 -6.90
N GLY A 68 1.31 -0.15 -6.84
CA GLY A 68 1.06 1.07 -7.62
C GLY A 68 1.09 0.81 -9.13
N LEU A 69 2.06 0.01 -9.60
CA LEU A 69 2.17 -0.37 -11.01
C LEU A 69 0.96 -1.19 -11.48
N LEU A 70 0.49 -2.16 -10.69
CA LEU A 70 -0.71 -2.94 -11.02
C LEU A 70 -1.96 -2.06 -11.09
N ALA A 71 -2.12 -1.10 -10.17
CA ALA A 71 -3.21 -0.14 -10.24
C ALA A 71 -3.13 0.71 -11.52
N LEU A 72 -1.94 1.16 -11.91
CA LEU A 72 -1.72 1.91 -13.14
C LEU A 72 -2.02 1.08 -14.39
N ILE A 73 -1.56 -0.18 -14.44
CA ILE A 73 -1.91 -1.13 -15.51
C ILE A 73 -3.43 -1.33 -15.57
N SER A 74 -4.08 -1.49 -14.42
CA SER A 74 -5.52 -1.67 -14.31
C SER A 74 -6.31 -0.51 -14.92
N ILE A 75 -5.84 0.74 -14.79
CA ILE A 75 -6.47 1.92 -15.44
C ILE A 75 -6.53 1.76 -16.96
N PHE A 76 -5.46 1.26 -17.59
CA PHE A 76 -5.39 1.10 -19.05
C PHE A 76 -6.13 -0.15 -19.56
N GLN A 77 -6.51 -1.08 -18.69
CA GLN A 77 -7.26 -2.30 -19.06
C GLN A 77 -8.79 -2.12 -19.10
N TYR A 78 -9.27 -0.89 -19.26
CA TYR A 78 -10.70 -0.55 -19.31
C TYR A 78 -11.53 -1.34 -20.37
N LYS A 79 -10.87 -1.93 -21.37
CA LYS A 79 -11.54 -2.75 -22.40
C LYS A 79 -11.92 -4.15 -21.89
N ASN A 80 -11.20 -4.70 -20.91
CA ASN A 80 -11.43 -6.06 -20.40
C ASN A 80 -11.67 -6.01 -18.89
N ARG A 81 -12.93 -5.81 -18.50
CA ARG A 81 -13.36 -5.65 -17.11
C ARG A 81 -13.07 -6.90 -16.27
N THR A 82 -13.19 -8.10 -16.84
CA THR A 82 -12.85 -9.35 -16.16
C THR A 82 -11.38 -9.38 -15.76
N ARG A 83 -10.48 -9.02 -16.69
CA ARG A 83 -9.04 -8.93 -16.41
C ARG A 83 -8.74 -7.82 -15.40
N GLN A 84 -9.43 -6.68 -15.49
CA GLN A 84 -9.31 -5.58 -14.56
C GLN A 84 -9.65 -5.99 -13.12
N MET A 85 -10.74 -6.74 -12.92
CA MET A 85 -11.11 -7.30 -11.61
C MET A 85 -10.08 -8.28 -11.06
N MET A 86 -9.51 -9.14 -11.93
CA MET A 86 -8.48 -10.09 -11.53
C MET A 86 -7.19 -9.38 -11.08
N ILE A 87 -6.75 -8.36 -11.83
CA ILE A 87 -5.58 -7.55 -11.46
C ILE A 87 -5.80 -6.86 -10.12
N ASN A 88 -6.96 -6.25 -9.92
CA ASN A 88 -7.26 -5.58 -8.66
C ASN A 88 -7.37 -6.56 -7.48
N MET A 89 -7.81 -7.80 -7.71
CA MET A 89 -7.81 -8.85 -6.68
C MET A 89 -6.38 -9.21 -6.27
N ILE A 90 -5.48 -9.42 -7.24
CA ILE A 90 -4.04 -9.63 -6.98
C ILE A 90 -3.47 -8.41 -6.23
N ASN A 91 -3.86 -7.20 -6.65
CA ASN A 91 -3.42 -5.97 -5.99
C ASN A 91 -3.86 -5.90 -4.52
N SER A 92 -5.08 -6.33 -4.21
CA SER A 92 -5.54 -6.43 -2.81
C SER A 92 -4.67 -7.38 -1.99
N LEU A 93 -4.30 -8.54 -2.54
CA LEU A 93 -3.43 -9.50 -1.84
C LEU A 93 -2.04 -8.92 -1.58
N LEU A 94 -1.48 -8.18 -2.54
CA LEU A 94 -0.20 -7.49 -2.36
C LEU A 94 -0.25 -6.44 -1.25
N MET A 95 -1.32 -5.64 -1.19
CA MET A 95 -1.46 -4.65 -0.12
C MET A 95 -1.65 -5.31 1.25
N VAL A 96 -2.39 -6.42 1.34
CA VAL A 96 -2.47 -7.21 2.58
C VAL A 96 -1.09 -7.74 2.97
N GLY A 97 -0.33 -8.26 2.01
CA GLY A 97 1.05 -8.71 2.23
C GLY A 97 1.97 -7.58 2.70
N LEU A 98 1.84 -6.38 2.13
CA LEU A 98 2.60 -5.20 2.52
C LEU A 98 2.29 -4.76 3.96
N VAL A 99 1.00 -4.74 4.34
CA VAL A 99 0.58 -4.45 5.72
C VAL A 99 1.17 -5.49 6.67
N ALA A 100 1.01 -6.78 6.36
CA ALA A 100 1.54 -7.87 7.18
C ALA A 100 3.07 -7.80 7.32
N ALA A 101 3.78 -7.54 6.22
CA ALA A 101 5.24 -7.41 6.22
C ALA A 101 5.72 -6.21 7.04
N THR A 102 4.99 -5.09 7.01
CA THR A 102 5.26 -3.94 7.88
C THR A 102 5.08 -4.33 9.34
N PHE A 103 3.95 -4.96 9.70
CA PHE A 103 3.70 -5.41 11.07
C PHE A 103 4.75 -6.38 11.58
N LEU A 104 5.12 -7.39 10.80
CA LEU A 104 6.14 -8.37 11.17
C LEU A 104 7.49 -7.70 11.38
N THR A 105 7.84 -6.72 10.55
CA THR A 105 9.09 -5.95 10.71
C THR A 105 9.07 -5.13 12.00
N THR A 106 7.98 -4.41 12.29
CA THR A 106 7.88 -3.58 13.49
C THR A 106 7.79 -4.40 14.78
N ASN A 107 7.07 -5.53 14.77
CA ASN A 107 6.94 -6.40 15.94
C ASN A 107 8.24 -7.17 16.21
N GLY A 108 8.94 -7.61 15.15
CA GLY A 108 10.26 -8.22 15.29
C GLY A 108 11.23 -7.30 16.04
N LEU A 109 11.30 -6.02 15.67
CA LEU A 109 12.13 -5.03 16.35
C LEU A 109 11.74 -4.83 17.81
N ASN A 110 10.45 -4.65 18.11
CA ASN A 110 9.97 -4.51 19.49
C ASN A 110 10.39 -5.72 20.35
N SER A 111 10.29 -6.93 19.78
CA SER A 111 10.67 -8.17 20.47
C SER A 111 12.17 -8.29 20.70
N GLU A 112 13.01 -7.91 19.74
CA GLU A 112 14.47 -7.90 19.87
C GLU A 112 14.94 -6.87 20.92
N MET A 113 14.25 -5.74 21.01
CA MET A 113 14.55 -4.68 21.97
C MET A 113 13.90 -4.89 23.35
N GLY A 114 13.04 -5.90 23.51
CA GLY A 114 12.31 -6.13 24.76
C GLY A 114 11.34 -5.00 25.14
N ILE A 115 10.85 -4.24 24.17
CA ILE A 115 9.98 -3.08 24.41
C ILE A 115 8.51 -3.53 24.33
N GLU A 116 7.75 -3.31 25.41
CA GLU A 116 6.30 -3.57 25.44
C GLU A 116 5.47 -2.49 24.75
N ALA A 117 5.99 -1.26 24.66
CA ALA A 117 5.30 -0.14 24.03
C ALA A 117 5.39 -0.20 22.50
N ALA A 118 4.26 -0.34 21.81
CA ALA A 118 4.21 -0.30 20.36
C ALA A 118 4.56 1.10 19.83
N GLY A 119 5.45 1.17 18.83
CA GLY A 119 5.71 2.42 18.10
C GLY A 119 4.50 2.94 17.32
N THR A 120 4.62 4.15 16.80
CA THR A 120 3.53 4.87 16.14
C THR A 120 3.58 4.68 14.63
N TYR A 121 2.47 4.21 14.04
CA TYR A 121 2.31 4.17 12.58
C TYR A 121 2.07 5.56 12.00
N LYS A 122 2.81 5.87 10.92
CA LYS A 122 2.85 7.18 10.28
C LYS A 122 2.06 7.19 8.98
N ILE A 123 2.04 8.35 8.31
CA ILE A 123 1.21 8.60 7.14
C ILE A 123 1.42 7.59 6.02
N GLY A 124 2.64 7.09 5.83
CA GLY A 124 2.94 6.12 4.79
C GLY A 124 2.21 4.79 5.01
N PHE A 125 2.06 4.36 6.27
CA PHE A 125 1.30 3.17 6.63
C PHE A 125 -0.21 3.37 6.43
N TRP A 126 -0.74 4.50 6.89
CA TRP A 126 -2.15 4.84 6.69
C TRP A 126 -2.52 4.98 5.21
N ALA A 127 -1.59 5.43 4.37
CA ALA A 127 -1.76 5.48 2.93
C ALA A 127 -1.96 4.07 2.32
N ILE A 128 -1.34 3.02 2.88
CA ILE A 128 -1.60 1.64 2.44
C ILE A 128 -3.06 1.26 2.69
N LEU A 129 -3.57 1.56 3.88
CA LEU A 129 -4.96 1.27 4.24
C LEU A 129 -5.96 2.06 3.38
N ALA A 130 -5.66 3.34 3.12
CA ALA A 130 -6.44 4.15 2.19
C ALA A 130 -6.46 3.54 0.78
N ALA A 131 -5.31 3.10 0.28
CA ALA A 131 -5.21 2.42 -1.01
C ALA A 131 -6.06 1.15 -1.07
N MET A 132 -6.12 0.35 0.00
CA MET A 132 -6.97 -0.84 0.07
C MET A 132 -8.45 -0.48 -0.09
N VAL A 133 -8.90 0.59 0.59
CA VAL A 133 -10.28 1.09 0.47
C VAL A 133 -10.55 1.56 -0.97
N PHE A 134 -9.65 2.33 -1.57
CA PHE A 134 -9.81 2.80 -2.95
C PHE A 134 -9.83 1.65 -3.95
N ASN A 135 -8.98 0.63 -3.79
CA ASN A 135 -8.98 -0.55 -4.65
C ASN A 135 -10.27 -1.37 -4.52
N MET A 136 -10.81 -1.48 -3.29
CA MET A 136 -12.13 -2.10 -3.06
C MET A 136 -13.24 -1.32 -3.76
N LEU A 137 -13.25 0.01 -3.65
CA LEU A 137 -14.23 0.86 -4.34
C LEU A 137 -14.11 0.74 -5.85
N ALA A 138 -12.89 0.77 -6.40
CA ALA A 138 -12.63 0.54 -7.82
C ALA A 138 -13.26 -0.79 -8.29
N ASN A 139 -13.03 -1.87 -7.54
CA ASN A 139 -13.61 -3.18 -7.83
C ASN A 139 -15.13 -3.19 -7.81
N ARG A 140 -15.76 -2.47 -6.87
CA ARG A 140 -17.22 -2.34 -6.82
C ARG A 140 -17.78 -1.67 -8.08
N PHE A 141 -17.15 -0.60 -8.56
CA PHE A 141 -17.58 0.09 -9.77
C PHE A 141 -17.33 -0.74 -11.04
N ILE A 142 -16.20 -1.44 -11.13
CA ILE A 142 -15.91 -2.32 -12.28
C ILE A 142 -16.94 -3.45 -12.38
N ARG A 143 -17.30 -4.07 -11.24
CA ARG A 143 -18.36 -5.10 -11.20
C ARG A 143 -19.71 -4.56 -11.66
N LYS A 144 -20.07 -3.36 -11.21
CA LYS A 144 -21.31 -2.69 -11.64
C LYS A 144 -21.32 -2.46 -13.15
N ASP A 145 -20.23 -1.94 -13.69
CA ASP A 145 -20.04 -1.70 -15.12
C ASP A 145 -20.14 -2.99 -15.96
N GLU A 146 -19.60 -4.10 -15.46
CA GLU A 146 -19.68 -5.40 -16.12
C GLU A 146 -21.11 -5.96 -16.12
N MET A 147 -21.81 -5.86 -14.99
CA MET A 147 -23.21 -6.33 -14.89
C MET A 147 -24.13 -5.55 -15.83
N LEU A 148 -23.94 -4.23 -15.95
CA LEU A 148 -24.72 -3.40 -16.87
C LEU A 148 -24.56 -3.86 -18.32
N VAL A 149 -23.33 -4.10 -18.77
CA VAL A 149 -23.09 -4.57 -20.15
C VAL A 149 -23.68 -5.96 -20.39
N ARG A 150 -23.50 -6.90 -19.45
CA ARG A 150 -24.10 -8.24 -19.57
C ARG A 150 -25.62 -8.21 -19.59
N SER A 151 -26.26 -7.27 -18.90
CA SER A 151 -27.72 -7.14 -18.92
C SER A 151 -28.26 -6.67 -20.27
N VAL A 152 -27.52 -5.81 -20.97
CA VAL A 152 -27.90 -5.33 -22.31
C VAL A 152 -27.73 -6.42 -23.36
N ASP A 153 -26.66 -7.21 -23.27
CA ASP A 153 -26.40 -8.32 -24.20
C ASP A 153 -27.42 -9.46 -24.09
N ARG A 154 -28.13 -9.60 -22.97
CA ARG A 154 -29.20 -10.60 -22.78
C ARG A 154 -30.53 -10.25 -23.44
N ILE A 155 -30.73 -8.99 -23.82
CA ILE A 155 -31.99 -8.49 -24.41
C ILE A 155 -31.91 -8.51 -25.95
N ARG A 156 -30.70 -8.59 -26.50
CA ARG A 156 -30.46 -8.76 -27.94
C ARG A 156 -30.49 -10.23 -28.31
#